data_AF-A0A2V6NJD0-F1
#
_entry.id   AF-A0A2V6NJD0-F1
#
_cell.length_a   1.000
_cell.length_b   1.000
_cell.length_c   1.000
_cell.angle_alpha   90.00
_cell.angle_beta   90.00
_cell.angle_gamma   90.00
#
_symmetry.space_group_name_H-M   'P 1'
#
loop_
_entity.id
_entity.type
_entity.pdbx_description
1 polymer ?
#
loop_
_entity_poly.entity_id
_entity_poly.type
_entity_poly.pdbx_seq_one_letter_code
_entity_poly.pdbx_strand_id
1 'polypeptide(L)'
;MMNERRSWDGGHEQLHEMQEKFNAYASFILDGEMTEAHPELVGRKARIELRCQHMPNEEALGLLWAIRDQLELQAIKVEVAVGERCGDHCGCHPERQSRYPDVVP
;
A
#
# COMPACT_ATOMS: atom_id res chain seq x y z
N MET A 1 11.31 -1.47 1.71
CA MET A 1 10.40 -2.63 1.83
C MET A 1 10.02 -2.77 3.29
N MET A 2 8.73 -2.84 3.59
CA MET A 2 8.21 -3.04 4.95
C MET A 2 7.55 -4.42 5.05
N ASN A 3 7.65 -5.07 6.21
CA ASN A 3 7.06 -6.39 6.44
C ASN A 3 6.08 -6.31 7.61
N GLU A 4 4.83 -6.66 7.38
CA GLU A 4 3.81 -6.82 8.41
C GLU A 4 3.62 -8.31 8.71
N ARG A 5 4.21 -8.74 9.82
CA ARG A 5 4.15 -10.15 10.28
C ARG A 5 2.95 -10.41 11.18
N ARG A 6 2.39 -9.37 11.79
CA ARG A 6 1.25 -9.51 12.72
C ARG A 6 -0.01 -9.80 11.90
N SER A 7 -0.96 -10.50 12.52
CA SER A 7 -2.30 -10.63 11.96
C SER A 7 -3.02 -9.27 11.98
N TRP A 8 -3.90 -9.05 11.03
CA TRP A 8 -4.71 -7.82 10.96
C TRP A 8 -5.94 -7.98 11.82
N ASP A 9 -5.88 -7.49 13.05
CA ASP A 9 -7.00 -7.57 13.98
C ASP A 9 -8.03 -6.45 13.74
N GLY A 10 -7.68 -5.44 12.93
CA GLY A 10 -8.53 -4.26 12.69
C GLY A 10 -8.51 -3.28 13.86
N GLY A 11 -7.68 -3.54 14.86
CA GLY A 11 -7.45 -2.63 15.96
C GLY A 11 -6.97 -1.27 15.45
N HIS A 12 -7.60 -0.20 15.94
CA HIS A 12 -7.30 1.16 15.54
C HIS A 12 -5.82 1.52 15.73
N GLU A 13 -5.17 0.98 16.77
CA GLU A 13 -3.75 1.16 17.04
C GLU A 13 -2.85 0.58 15.94
N GLN A 14 -3.18 -0.62 15.43
CA GLN A 14 -2.40 -1.24 14.34
C GLN A 14 -2.56 -0.45 13.04
N LEU A 15 -3.78 0.01 12.76
CA LEU A 15 -4.07 0.84 11.59
C LEU A 15 -3.34 2.19 11.66
N HIS A 16 -3.36 2.83 12.84
CA HIS A 16 -2.63 4.07 13.08
C HIS A 16 -1.11 3.88 12.92
N GLU A 17 -0.54 2.84 13.54
CA GLU A 17 0.89 2.52 13.40
C GLU A 17 1.27 2.32 11.93
N MET A 18 0.42 1.65 11.15
CA MET A 18 0.65 1.45 9.72
C MET A 18 0.60 2.77 8.94
N GLN A 19 -0.39 3.61 9.22
CA GLN A 19 -0.50 4.93 8.61
C GLN A 19 0.73 5.80 8.91
N GLU A 20 1.18 5.82 10.15
CA GLU A 20 2.37 6.57 10.57
C GLU A 20 3.63 6.06 9.85
N LYS A 21 3.80 4.75 9.70
CA LYS A 21 4.90 4.19 8.92
C LYS A 21 4.86 4.67 7.47
N PHE A 22 3.72 4.59 6.80
CA PHE A 22 3.61 5.07 5.42
C PHE A 22 3.91 6.57 5.32
N ASN A 23 3.38 7.38 6.23
CA ASN A 23 3.64 8.81 6.27
C ASN A 23 5.12 9.12 6.50
N ALA A 24 5.80 8.40 7.39
CA ALA A 24 7.23 8.58 7.63
C ALA A 24 8.06 8.26 6.38
N TYR A 25 7.77 7.16 5.68
CA TYR A 25 8.44 6.80 4.43
C TYR A 25 8.12 7.81 3.31
N ALA A 26 6.87 8.26 3.22
CA ALA A 26 6.45 9.26 2.27
C ALA A 26 7.22 10.55 2.44
N SER A 27 7.23 11.08 3.67
CA SER A 27 7.96 12.31 4.00
C SER A 27 9.43 12.18 3.67
N PHE A 28 10.08 11.06 3.98
CA PHE A 28 11.48 10.84 3.63
C PHE A 28 11.75 10.86 2.12
N ILE A 29 10.83 10.33 1.32
CA ILE A 29 10.92 10.36 -0.15
C ILE A 29 10.66 11.78 -0.68
N LEU A 30 9.66 12.48 -0.13
CA LEU A 30 9.20 13.79 -0.58
C LEU A 30 10.15 14.93 -0.20
N ASP A 31 10.77 14.83 0.98
CA ASP A 31 11.76 15.79 1.46
C ASP A 31 13.00 15.82 0.56
N GLY A 32 13.23 14.75 -0.21
CA GLY A 32 14.33 14.68 -1.16
C GLY A 32 15.66 14.30 -0.50
N GLU A 33 15.68 14.05 0.82
CA GLU A 33 16.82 13.48 1.57
C GLU A 33 17.44 12.29 0.83
N MET A 34 16.59 11.43 0.25
CA MET A 34 17.02 10.25 -0.48
C MET A 34 17.79 10.60 -1.78
N THR A 35 17.39 11.66 -2.48
CA THR A 35 18.09 12.18 -3.67
C THR A 35 19.31 13.02 -3.33
N GLU A 36 19.34 13.67 -2.16
CA GLU A 36 20.53 14.37 -1.67
C GLU A 36 21.65 13.38 -1.32
N ALA A 37 21.31 12.28 -0.65
CA ALA A 37 22.26 11.22 -0.32
C ALA A 37 22.64 10.35 -1.55
N HIS A 38 21.71 10.18 -2.50
CA HIS A 38 21.89 9.34 -3.68
C HIS A 38 21.39 10.04 -4.95
N PRO A 39 22.20 10.92 -5.57
CA PRO A 39 21.80 11.66 -6.77
C PRO A 39 21.49 10.77 -7.98
N GLU A 40 21.94 9.52 -7.99
CA GLU A 40 21.60 8.49 -8.99
C GLU A 40 20.12 8.07 -9.00
N LEU A 41 19.38 8.44 -7.94
CA LEU A 41 17.94 8.19 -7.80
C LEU A 41 17.10 9.35 -8.33
N VAL A 42 17.71 10.49 -8.71
CA VAL A 42 17.01 11.64 -9.27
C VAL A 42 16.24 11.21 -10.53
N GLY A 43 14.93 11.47 -10.53
CA GLY A 43 14.02 11.11 -11.63
C GLY A 43 13.55 9.66 -11.63
N ARG A 44 13.97 8.82 -10.68
CA ARG A 44 13.41 7.47 -10.51
C ARG A 44 12.10 7.52 -9.74
N LYS A 45 11.16 6.65 -10.11
CA LYS A 45 9.89 6.50 -9.37
C LYS A 45 10.15 5.80 -8.05
N ALA A 46 9.72 6.41 -6.95
CA ALA A 46 9.79 5.77 -5.65
C ALA A 46 8.70 4.70 -5.52
N ARG A 47 9.04 3.56 -4.93
CA ARG A 47 8.11 2.47 -4.66
C ARG A 47 8.23 2.02 -3.21
N ILE A 48 7.10 2.04 -2.52
CA ILE A 48 6.95 1.47 -1.18
C ILE A 48 6.27 0.11 -1.32
N GLU A 49 6.94 -0.95 -0.90
CA GLU A 49 6.38 -2.31 -0.89
C GLU A 49 6.08 -2.75 0.54
N LEU A 50 4.82 -3.12 0.80
CA LEU A 50 4.35 -3.74 2.03
C LEU A 50 4.14 -5.24 1.80
N ARG A 51 4.85 -6.06 2.58
CA ARG A 51 4.68 -7.51 2.60
C ARG A 51 3.89 -7.93 3.84
N CYS A 52 2.65 -8.32 3.65
CA CYS A 52 1.81 -8.86 4.69
C CYS A 52 2.02 -10.37 4.79
N GLN A 53 2.21 -10.89 5.99
CA GLN A 53 2.21 -12.34 6.23
C GLN A 53 0.79 -12.92 6.27
N HIS A 54 -0.18 -12.11 6.68
CA HIS A 54 -1.60 -12.45 6.78
C HIS A 54 -2.42 -11.54 5.88
N MET A 55 -3.60 -12.01 5.46
CA MET A 55 -4.51 -11.18 4.69
C MET A 55 -4.97 -9.97 5.52
N PRO A 56 -4.91 -8.74 4.99
CA PRO A 56 -5.56 -7.60 5.61
C PRO A 56 -7.07 -7.76 5.64
N ASN A 57 -7.69 -7.35 6.74
CA ASN A 57 -9.16 -7.26 6.85
C ASN A 57 -9.69 -6.02 6.12
N GLU A 58 -11.02 -5.86 6.06
CA GLU A 58 -11.67 -4.79 5.31
C GLU A 58 -11.19 -3.39 5.73
N GLU A 59 -11.08 -3.15 7.04
CA GLU A 59 -10.57 -1.87 7.59
C GLU A 59 -9.13 -1.59 7.15
N ALA A 60 -8.26 -2.59 7.24
CA ALA A 60 -6.87 -2.48 6.80
C ALA A 60 -6.76 -2.29 5.28
N LEU A 61 -7.58 -2.99 4.49
CA LEU A 61 -7.64 -2.80 3.04
C LEU A 61 -8.08 -1.38 2.68
N GLY A 62 -9.11 -0.85 3.36
CA GLY A 62 -9.58 0.52 3.20
C GLY A 62 -8.49 1.55 3.46
N LEU A 63 -7.76 1.38 4.58
CA LEU A 63 -6.60 2.23 4.90
C LEU A 63 -5.52 2.14 3.82
N LEU A 64 -5.14 0.93 3.40
CA LEU A 64 -4.09 0.72 2.40
C LEU A 64 -4.46 1.32 1.04
N TRP A 65 -5.74 1.27 0.65
CA TRP A 65 -6.22 1.91 -0.56
C TRP A 65 -6.19 3.43 -0.48
N ALA A 66 -6.61 4.01 0.65
CA ALA A 66 -6.54 5.46 0.86
C ALA A 66 -5.10 5.98 0.82
N ILE A 67 -4.18 5.26 1.49
CA ILE A 67 -2.75 5.57 1.49
C ILE A 67 -2.18 5.48 0.07
N ARG A 68 -2.51 4.41 -0.69
CA ARG A 68 -2.06 4.24 -2.07
C ARG A 68 -2.49 5.42 -2.94
N ASP A 69 -3.77 5.80 -2.87
CA ASP A 69 -4.32 6.90 -3.66
C ASP A 69 -3.59 8.22 -3.36
N GLN A 70 -3.44 8.55 -2.07
CA GLN A 70 -2.72 9.74 -1.64
C GLN A 70 -1.26 9.77 -2.13
N LEU A 71 -0.55 8.65 -2.04
CA LEU A 71 0.86 8.54 -2.45
C LEU A 71 1.03 8.55 -3.96
N GLU A 72 0.07 7.99 -4.70
CA GLU A 72 0.09 8.00 -6.16
C GLU A 72 0.01 9.42 -6.73
N LEU A 73 -0.76 10.31 -6.08
CA LEU A 73 -0.78 11.75 -6.39
C LEU A 73 0.59 12.41 -6.24
N GLN A 74 1.45 11.86 -5.38
CA GLN A 74 2.82 12.33 -5.15
C GLN A 74 3.86 11.56 -5.98
N ALA A 75 3.42 10.80 -6.98
CA ALA A 75 4.25 9.92 -7.82
C ALA A 75 5.00 8.81 -7.06
N ILE A 76 4.52 8.44 -5.88
CA ILE A 76 5.05 7.33 -5.07
C ILE A 76 4.13 6.12 -5.23
N LYS A 77 4.67 5.02 -5.76
CA LYS A 77 3.89 3.79 -5.98
C LYS A 77 3.83 2.96 -4.70
N VAL A 78 2.64 2.54 -4.28
CA VAL A 78 2.46 1.59 -3.17
C VAL A 78 2.04 0.23 -3.71
N GLU A 79 2.76 -0.82 -3.32
CA GLU A 79 2.42 -2.21 -3.66
C GLU A 79 2.29 -3.04 -2.39
N VAL A 80 1.19 -3.79 -2.30
CA VAL A 80 0.89 -4.68 -1.17
C VAL A 80 0.97 -6.12 -1.66
N ALA A 81 1.84 -6.92 -1.06
CA ALA A 81 2.01 -8.34 -1.35
C ALA A 81 1.66 -9.15 -0.10
N VAL A 82 0.88 -10.22 -0.26
CA VAL A 82 0.51 -11.12 0.85
C VAL A 82 1.24 -12.46 0.68
N GLY A 83 1.92 -12.94 1.72
CA GLY A 83 2.60 -14.24 1.72
C GLY A 83 1.61 -15.40 1.68
N GLU A 84 1.93 -16.44 0.88
CA GLU A 84 1.08 -17.60 0.53
C GLU A 84 0.74 -18.56 1.69
N ARG A 85 0.13 -18.07 2.77
CA ARG A 85 -0.70 -18.92 3.64
C ARG A 85 -2.12 -18.41 3.65
N CYS A 86 -2.73 -18.49 2.47
CA CYS A 86 -4.15 -18.49 2.29
C CYS A 86 -4.69 -19.79 2.93
N GLY A 87 -5.12 -19.74 4.19
CA GLY A 87 -6.03 -20.76 4.73
C GLY A 87 -7.37 -20.67 3.98
N ASP A 88 -8.10 -21.78 3.92
CA ASP A 88 -9.29 -22.10 3.10
C ASP A 88 -10.45 -21.07 3.05
N HIS A 89 -10.35 -19.91 3.72
CA HIS A 89 -11.38 -18.88 3.81
C HIS A 89 -10.86 -17.46 3.51
N CYS A 90 -10.01 -17.28 2.49
CA CYS A 90 -9.66 -15.92 2.07
C CYS A 90 -10.68 -15.33 1.07
N GLY A 91 -11.41 -14.29 1.48
CA GLY A 91 -12.19 -13.39 0.60
C GLY A 91 -11.31 -12.47 -0.25
N CYS A 92 -10.20 -12.97 -0.77
CA CYS A 92 -9.14 -12.22 -1.46
C CYS A 92 -9.47 -11.76 -2.89
N HIS A 93 -10.68 -11.94 -3.40
CA HIS A 93 -11.04 -11.50 -4.76
C HIS A 93 -11.93 -10.25 -4.71
N PRO A 94 -11.41 -9.03 -4.96
CA PRO A 94 -12.23 -8.03 -5.61
C PRO A 94 -12.52 -8.56 -7.01
N GLU A 95 -13.75 -9.00 -7.22
CA GLU A 95 -14.37 -9.11 -8.54
C GLU A 95 -13.97 -7.88 -9.38
N ARG A 96 -13.31 -8.14 -10.51
CA ARG A 96 -13.04 -7.12 -11.52
C ARG A 96 -14.39 -6.63 -12.05
N GLN A 97 -14.97 -5.62 -11.41
CA GLN A 97 -16.16 -4.94 -11.93
C GLN A 97 -15.73 -4.10 -13.12
N SER A 98 -15.74 -4.76 -14.27
CA SER A 98 -15.91 -4.16 -15.58
C SER A 98 -17.11 -3.21 -15.53
N ARG A 99 -16.87 -1.90 -15.50
CA ARG A 99 -17.92 -0.90 -15.68
C ARG A 99 -17.41 0.30 -16.46
N TYR A 100 -16.88 0.04 -17.65
CA TYR A 100 -17.10 0.96 -18.76
C TYR A 100 -18.45 0.57 -19.37
N PRO A 101 -19.50 1.42 -19.33
CA PRO A 101 -20.64 1.20 -20.19
C PRO A 101 -20.17 1.37 -21.63
N ASP A 102 -20.34 0.31 -22.41
CA ASP A 102 -20.26 0.32 -23.87
C ASP A 102 -21.14 1.46 -24.38
N VAL A 103 -20.51 2.48 -24.98
CA VAL A 103 -21.22 3.49 -25.74
C VAL A 103 -21.55 2.84 -27.08
N VAL A 104 -22.84 2.65 -27.35
CA VAL A 104 -23.33 2.23 -28.66
C VAL A 104 -24.22 3.35 -29.20
N PRO A 105 -24.02 3.78 -30.46
CA PRO A 105 -24.57 5.02 -31.02
C PRO A 105 -26.09 5.05 -31.18
#